data_AF-A0A967CKQ0-F1
#
_entry.id   AF-A0A967CKQ0-F1
#
_cell.length_a   1.000
_cell.length_b   1.000
_cell.length_c   1.000
_cell.angle_alpha   90.00
_cell.angle_beta   90.00
_cell.angle_gamma   90.00
#
_symmetry.space_group_name_H-M   'P 1'
#
loop_
_entity.id
_entity.type
_entity.pdbx_description
1 polymer ?
#
loop_
_entity_poly.entity_id
_entity_poly.type
_entity_poly.pdbx_seq_one_letter_code
_entity_poly.pdbx_strand_id
1 'polypeptide(L)'
;MVIYFEKGHIIIHLGMSGNLHFQKNEFTPLRHDHAQFKFKKYSIFYNDPRRFGSIHFAKDLDSFFLFKNIGLEPLSDSFNDNALFKMTRNRKTSIKQLIMNGSLIVGVGNIYASESLFRSKIRPSKPAKNITKKECVYLVSAIKQVLKDAIKLGGSSIRDFKQLDGSSGYFKIKHNVYGREGENCNQCSTKIKKIIISGRSTFYCSKCQS
;
A
#
# COMPACT_ATOMS: atom_id res chain seq x y z
N MET A 1 11.84 -1.96 1.23
CA MET A 1 12.82 -1.03 1.84
C MET A 1 14.21 -1.42 1.36
N VAL A 2 15.11 -0.46 1.19
CA VAL A 2 16.51 -0.70 0.79
C VAL A 2 17.43 0.00 1.78
N ILE A 3 18.45 -0.71 2.26
CA ILE A 3 19.54 -0.18 3.08
C ILE A 3 20.80 -0.17 2.22
N TYR A 4 21.39 1.01 2.03
CA TYR A 4 22.52 1.19 1.14
C TYR A 4 23.85 1.03 1.88
N PHE A 5 24.76 0.21 1.33
CA PHE A 5 26.15 0.10 1.77
C PHE A 5 27.09 0.28 0.57
N GLU A 6 28.38 0.49 0.84
CA GLU A 6 29.39 0.75 -0.20
C GLU A 6 29.59 -0.42 -1.17
N LYS A 7 29.43 -1.67 -0.70
CA LYS A 7 29.69 -2.89 -1.50
C LYS A 7 28.42 -3.62 -1.94
N GLY A 8 27.26 -3.00 -1.73
CA GLY A 8 25.95 -3.56 -2.06
C GLY A 8 24.87 -3.11 -1.09
N HIS A 9 23.67 -3.65 -1.27
CA HIS A 9 22.47 -3.15 -0.63
C HIS A 9 21.66 -4.30 -0.03
N ILE A 10 21.03 -4.05 1.11
CA ILE A 10 20.10 -4.98 1.74
C ILE A 10 18.68 -4.57 1.40
N ILE A 11 17.91 -5.48 0.85
CA ILE A 11 16.52 -5.25 0.44
C ILE A 11 15.62 -6.01 1.40
N ILE A 12 14.74 -5.29 2.08
CA ILE A 12 13.79 -5.86 3.03
C ILE A 12 12.36 -5.68 2.50
N HIS A 13 11.68 -6.78 2.25
CA HIS A 13 10.26 -6.82 1.95
C HIS A 13 9.50 -7.26 3.20
N LEU A 14 8.65 -6.41 3.77
CA LEU A 14 7.97 -6.68 5.03
C LEU A 14 6.85 -7.73 4.92
N GLY A 15 6.42 -8.05 3.70
CA GLY A 15 5.27 -8.94 3.51
C GLY A 15 4.02 -8.30 4.11
N MET A 16 3.25 -9.08 4.86
CA MET A 16 1.96 -8.64 5.37
C MET A 16 1.96 -8.27 6.86
N SER A 17 2.92 -8.77 7.65
CA SER A 17 3.04 -8.54 9.11
C SER A 17 4.45 -8.20 9.57
N GLY A 18 5.41 -8.14 8.63
CA GLY A 18 6.76 -7.75 8.96
C GLY A 18 6.82 -6.31 9.43
N ASN A 19 7.64 -6.07 10.43
CA ASN A 19 7.98 -4.74 10.92
C ASN A 19 9.48 -4.67 11.26
N LEU A 20 9.98 -3.44 11.36
CA LEU A 20 11.33 -3.17 11.81
C LEU A 20 11.26 -2.33 13.07
N HIS A 21 12.03 -2.72 14.08
CA HIS A 21 12.15 -1.95 15.31
C HIS A 21 13.62 -1.71 15.66
N PHE A 22 13.87 -0.57 16.30
CA PHE A 22 15.20 -0.08 16.65
C PHE A 22 15.42 -0.19 18.15
N GLN A 23 16.64 -0.55 18.55
CA GLN A 23 16.99 -0.61 19.95
C GLN A 23 18.42 -0.17 20.23
N LYS A 24 18.61 0.56 21.34
CA LYS A 24 19.92 0.93 21.89
C LYS A 24 20.33 -0.11 22.96
N ASN A 25 21.64 -0.34 23.08
CA ASN A 25 22.36 -1.04 24.16
C ASN A 25 21.56 -2.10 24.94
N GLU A 26 21.77 -3.35 24.53
CA GLU A 26 21.29 -4.62 25.10
C GLU A 26 19.77 -4.80 25.19
N PHE A 27 19.29 -5.75 24.39
CA PHE A 27 17.92 -6.20 24.38
C PHE A 27 17.85 -7.70 24.10
N THR A 28 16.87 -8.35 24.73
CA THR A 28 16.50 -9.73 24.48
C THR A 28 15.51 -9.79 23.30
N PRO A 29 15.82 -10.51 22.20
CA PRO A 29 14.94 -10.59 21.04
C PRO A 29 13.49 -10.90 21.40
N LEU A 30 12.54 -10.23 20.72
CA LEU A 30 11.12 -10.53 20.86
C LEU A 30 10.77 -11.83 20.16
N ARG A 31 9.62 -12.39 20.56
CA ARG A 31 8.99 -13.46 19.80
C ARG A 31 8.78 -13.00 18.35
N HIS A 32 9.22 -13.83 17.41
CA HIS A 32 9.19 -13.58 15.96
C HIS A 32 10.21 -12.57 15.43
N ASP A 33 11.22 -12.16 16.22
CA ASP A 33 12.42 -11.53 15.67
C ASP A 33 13.23 -12.58 14.93
N HIS A 34 13.33 -12.45 13.61
CA HIS A 34 13.97 -13.45 12.73
C HIS A 34 15.33 -13.02 12.20
N ALA A 35 15.63 -11.72 12.23
CA ALA A 35 16.95 -11.20 11.85
C ALA A 35 17.32 -9.95 12.66
N GLN A 36 18.62 -9.77 12.90
CA GLN A 36 19.18 -8.60 13.58
C GLN A 36 20.32 -8.01 12.74
N PHE A 37 20.27 -6.70 12.53
CA PHE A 37 21.36 -5.90 11.98
C PHE A 37 21.99 -5.09 13.12
N LYS A 38 23.17 -5.52 13.57
CA LYS A 38 23.88 -4.88 14.70
C LYS A 38 24.80 -3.77 14.18
N PHE A 39 24.63 -2.56 14.71
CA PHE A 39 25.49 -1.40 14.48
C PHE A 39 26.20 -1.00 15.78
N LYS A 40 27.17 -0.07 15.68
CA LYS A 40 27.99 0.36 16.83
C LYS A 40 27.17 0.87 18.03
N LYS A 41 26.01 1.52 17.80
CA LYS A 41 25.20 2.17 18.85
C LYS A 41 23.76 1.65 18.96
N TYR A 42 23.33 0.84 17.99
CA TYR A 42 21.94 0.38 17.92
C TYR A 42 21.87 -0.94 17.15
N SER A 43 20.77 -1.66 17.33
CA SER A 43 20.40 -2.81 16.50
C SER A 43 19.06 -2.54 15.83
N ILE A 44 18.90 -3.07 14.61
CA ILE A 44 17.63 -3.12 13.90
C ILE A 44 17.18 -4.58 13.88
N PHE A 45 15.96 -4.84 14.33
CA PHE A 45 15.38 -6.17 14.32
C PHE A 45 14.27 -6.25 13.27
N TYR A 46 14.23 -7.37 12.56
CA TYR A 46 13.16 -7.73 11.65
C TYR A 46 12.24 -8.74 12.32
N ASN A 47 11.04 -8.29 12.67
CA ASN A 47 10.00 -9.09 13.30
C ASN A 47 8.94 -9.44 12.26
N ASP A 48 8.61 -10.73 12.07
CA ASP A 48 7.51 -11.13 11.19
C ASP A 48 6.75 -12.37 11.70
N PRO A 49 5.62 -12.19 12.38
CA PRO A 49 4.83 -13.30 12.92
C PRO A 49 4.40 -14.34 11.88
N ARG A 50 4.15 -13.93 10.63
CA ARG A 50 3.70 -14.85 9.56
C ARG A 50 4.81 -15.33 8.64
N ARG A 51 6.02 -14.77 8.75
CA ARG A 51 7.18 -15.14 7.93
C ARG A 51 6.91 -15.06 6.42
N PHE A 52 6.22 -14.01 5.99
CA PHE A 52 5.92 -13.74 4.58
C PHE A 52 6.81 -12.66 3.98
N GLY A 53 7.55 -11.91 4.79
CA GLY A 53 8.57 -11.02 4.28
C GLY A 53 9.86 -11.75 3.92
N SER A 54 10.83 -10.98 3.43
CA SER A 54 12.11 -11.50 2.98
C SER A 54 13.20 -10.45 3.07
N ILE A 55 14.44 -10.92 3.21
CA ILE A 55 15.65 -10.11 3.26
C ILE A 55 16.57 -10.63 2.15
N HIS A 56 17.04 -9.73 1.29
CA HIS A 56 17.93 -10.04 0.17
C HIS A 56 19.15 -9.14 0.20
N PHE A 57 20.22 -9.59 -0.44
CA PHE A 57 21.40 -8.77 -0.70
C PHE A 57 21.59 -8.65 -2.21
N ALA A 58 21.86 -7.44 -2.69
CA ALA A 58 22.11 -7.16 -4.10
C ALA A 58 23.27 -6.17 -4.24
N LYS A 59 24.21 -6.44 -5.16
CA LYS A 59 25.28 -5.47 -5.48
C LYS A 59 24.77 -4.31 -6.32
N ASP A 60 23.85 -4.61 -7.23
CA ASP A 60 23.19 -3.66 -8.10
C ASP A 60 21.67 -3.84 -7.94
N LEU A 61 20.97 -2.73 -7.67
CA LEU A 61 19.53 -2.74 -7.46
C LEU A 61 18.76 -2.85 -8.78
N ASP A 62 19.29 -2.26 -9.86
CA ASP A 62 18.57 -2.17 -11.13
C ASP A 62 18.46 -3.54 -11.80
N SER A 63 19.49 -4.38 -11.67
CA SER A 63 19.47 -5.76 -12.16
C SER A 63 18.69 -6.74 -11.27
N PHE A 64 18.34 -6.36 -10.04
CA PHE A 64 17.74 -7.27 -9.07
C PHE A 64 16.27 -7.59 -9.40
N PHE A 65 15.90 -8.87 -9.31
CA PHE A 65 14.63 -9.38 -9.83
C PHE A 65 13.37 -8.72 -9.24
N LEU A 66 13.42 -8.24 -7.99
CA LEU A 66 12.29 -7.52 -7.37
C LEU A 66 12.07 -6.12 -7.97
N PHE A 67 13.09 -5.51 -8.58
CA PHE A 67 13.01 -4.19 -9.19
C PHE A 67 12.85 -4.23 -10.71
N LYS A 68 13.23 -5.34 -11.35
CA LYS A 68 13.28 -5.50 -12.81
C LYS A 68 11.94 -5.31 -13.55
N ASN A 69 10.80 -5.33 -12.86
CA ASN A 69 9.46 -5.13 -13.43
C ASN A 69 8.53 -4.33 -12.50
N ILE A 70 9.11 -3.37 -11.78
CA ILE A 70 8.33 -2.53 -10.87
C ILE A 70 7.43 -1.57 -11.66
N GLY A 71 6.16 -1.46 -11.22
CA GLY A 71 5.23 -0.48 -11.76
C GLY A 71 5.63 0.95 -11.46
N LEU A 72 4.86 1.91 -12.00
CA LEU A 72 5.09 3.34 -11.74
C LEU A 72 4.90 3.66 -10.26
N GLU A 73 5.77 4.51 -9.73
CA GLU A 73 5.64 5.11 -8.39
C GLU A 73 4.44 6.07 -8.37
N PRO A 74 3.39 5.84 -7.56
CA PRO A 74 2.19 6.66 -7.57
C PRO A 74 2.40 8.14 -7.29
N LEU A 75 3.44 8.50 -6.55
CA LEU A 75 3.69 9.90 -6.17
C LEU A 75 4.57 10.65 -7.17
N SER A 76 5.15 9.99 -8.16
CA SER A 76 5.95 10.63 -9.20
C SER A 76 5.09 11.28 -10.28
N ASP A 77 5.70 12.11 -11.12
CA ASP A 77 5.05 12.75 -12.27
C ASP A 77 4.79 11.77 -13.43
N SER A 78 5.54 10.65 -13.49
CA SER A 78 5.31 9.60 -14.46
C SER A 78 3.96 8.92 -14.25
N PHE A 79 3.46 8.86 -13.00
CA PHE A 79 2.10 8.44 -12.73
C PHE A 79 1.13 9.61 -12.90
N ASN A 80 0.55 9.70 -14.10
CA ASN A 80 -0.45 10.69 -14.49
C ASN A 80 -1.69 10.04 -15.13
N ASP A 81 -2.72 10.85 -15.40
CA ASP A 81 -4.01 10.41 -15.94
C ASP A 81 -3.88 9.76 -17.32
N ASN A 82 -2.98 10.26 -18.16
CA ASN A 82 -2.68 9.65 -19.46
C ASN A 82 -2.05 8.27 -19.31
N ALA A 83 -1.08 8.11 -18.39
CA ALA A 83 -0.46 6.82 -18.09
C ALA A 83 -1.51 5.82 -17.58
N LEU A 84 -2.34 6.22 -16.61
CA LEU A 84 -3.43 5.38 -16.09
C LEU A 84 -4.43 5.02 -17.19
N PHE A 85 -4.85 5.98 -18.02
CA PHE A 85 -5.78 5.72 -19.11
C PHE A 85 -5.23 4.69 -20.09
N LYS A 86 -3.96 4.81 -20.50
CA LYS A 86 -3.27 3.81 -21.33
C LYS A 86 -3.26 2.43 -20.67
N MET A 87 -2.91 2.35 -19.38
CA MET A 87 -2.92 1.09 -18.62
C MET A 87 -4.30 0.41 -18.61
N THR A 88 -5.38 1.19 -18.58
CA THR A 88 -6.74 0.64 -18.56
C THR A 88 -7.21 0.09 -19.90
N ARG A 89 -6.60 0.49 -21.03
CA ARG A 89 -7.07 0.08 -22.36
C ARG A 89 -6.92 -1.42 -22.54
N ASN A 90 -7.92 -2.03 -23.17
CA ASN A 90 -7.99 -3.46 -23.47
C ASN A 90 -7.98 -4.41 -22.25
N ARG A 91 -8.14 -3.89 -21.02
CA ARG A 91 -8.20 -4.72 -19.81
C ARG A 91 -9.64 -4.92 -19.33
N LYS A 92 -10.07 -6.19 -19.32
CA LYS A 92 -11.40 -6.61 -18.83
C LYS A 92 -11.47 -6.71 -17.29
N THR A 93 -10.32 -6.72 -16.61
CA THR A 93 -10.23 -6.75 -15.15
C THR A 93 -10.92 -5.54 -14.52
N SER A 94 -11.33 -5.65 -13.26
CA SER A 94 -11.86 -4.50 -12.53
C SER A 94 -10.80 -3.41 -12.34
N ILE A 95 -11.24 -2.16 -12.21
CA ILE A 95 -10.34 -1.04 -11.95
C ILE A 95 -9.60 -1.20 -10.62
N LYS A 96 -10.27 -1.77 -9.60
CA LYS A 96 -9.61 -2.08 -8.32
C LYS A 96 -8.46 -3.07 -8.50
N GLN A 97 -8.69 -4.15 -9.24
CA GLN A 97 -7.65 -5.14 -9.51
C GLN A 97 -6.49 -4.52 -10.30
N LEU A 98 -6.78 -3.63 -11.25
CA LEU A 98 -5.75 -2.96 -12.05
C LEU A 98 -4.85 -2.08 -11.19
N ILE A 99 -5.41 -1.19 -10.37
CA ILE A 99 -4.60 -0.26 -9.57
C ILE A 99 -3.82 -0.94 -8.45
N MET A 100 -4.24 -2.14 -8.03
CA MET A 100 -3.51 -2.97 -7.07
C MET A 100 -2.41 -3.84 -7.72
N ASN A 101 -2.26 -3.79 -9.03
CA ASN A 101 -1.25 -4.57 -9.73
C ASN A 101 0.12 -3.88 -9.62
N GLY A 102 0.99 -4.43 -8.77
CA GLY A 102 2.35 -3.93 -8.52
C GLY A 102 3.26 -3.87 -9.74
N SER A 103 2.97 -4.61 -10.83
CA SER A 103 3.72 -4.48 -12.09
C SER A 103 3.28 -3.29 -12.95
N LEU A 104 2.18 -2.63 -12.59
CA LEU A 104 1.71 -1.41 -13.26
C LEU A 104 1.91 -0.18 -12.38
N ILE A 105 1.52 -0.30 -11.11
CA ILE A 105 1.52 0.77 -10.12
C ILE A 105 1.91 0.15 -8.78
N VAL A 106 2.98 0.65 -8.17
CA VAL A 106 3.42 0.14 -6.85
C VAL A 106 2.72 0.84 -5.70
N GLY A 107 2.83 0.27 -4.49
CA GLY A 107 2.39 0.93 -3.25
C GLY A 107 0.88 1.02 -3.02
N VAL A 108 0.03 0.81 -4.04
CA VAL A 108 -1.44 0.88 -3.90
C VAL A 108 -2.00 -0.45 -3.38
N GLY A 109 -1.96 -0.61 -2.04
CA GLY A 109 -2.55 -1.75 -1.34
C GLY A 109 -4.09 -1.72 -1.25
N ASN A 110 -4.68 -2.77 -0.66
CA ASN A 110 -6.13 -2.96 -0.60
C ASN A 110 -6.91 -1.80 0.07
N ILE A 111 -6.30 -1.20 1.10
CA ILE A 111 -6.86 -0.06 1.83
C ILE A 111 -6.90 1.16 0.93
N TYR A 112 -5.74 1.57 0.42
CA TYR A 112 -5.60 2.75 -0.42
C TYR A 112 -6.38 2.64 -1.72
N ALA A 113 -6.46 1.45 -2.32
CA ALA A 113 -7.30 1.21 -3.49
C ALA A 113 -8.79 1.50 -3.19
N SER A 114 -9.31 0.99 -2.07
CA SER A 114 -10.72 1.18 -1.71
C SER A 114 -11.03 2.64 -1.38
N GLU A 115 -10.15 3.30 -0.62
CA GLU A 115 -10.30 4.73 -0.28
C GLU A 115 -10.17 5.64 -1.50
N SER A 116 -9.22 5.36 -2.40
CA SER A 116 -9.03 6.16 -3.63
C SER A 116 -10.24 6.06 -4.55
N LEU A 117 -10.77 4.86 -4.74
CA LEU A 117 -11.96 4.62 -5.57
C LEU A 117 -13.21 5.27 -4.98
N PHE A 118 -13.34 5.30 -3.64
CA PHE A 118 -14.41 6.04 -2.99
C PHE A 118 -14.27 7.55 -3.22
N ARG A 119 -13.07 8.10 -2.99
CA ARG A 119 -12.78 9.52 -3.18
C ARG A 119 -12.99 9.97 -4.63
N SER A 120 -12.65 9.12 -5.60
CA SER A 120 -12.87 9.39 -7.03
C SER A 120 -14.29 9.06 -7.50
N LYS A 121 -15.17 8.55 -6.62
CA LYS A 121 -16.56 8.16 -6.93
C LYS A 121 -16.68 7.07 -8.00
N ILE A 122 -15.68 6.18 -8.10
CA ILE A 122 -15.65 5.09 -9.09
C ILE A 122 -15.98 3.76 -8.42
N ARG A 123 -16.89 2.98 -9.00
CA ARG A 123 -17.23 1.65 -8.48
C ARG A 123 -16.03 0.70 -8.64
N PRO A 124 -15.62 -0.02 -7.58
CA PRO A 124 -14.41 -0.83 -7.63
C PRO A 124 -14.48 -2.00 -8.63
N SER A 125 -15.69 -2.51 -8.90
CA SER A 125 -15.94 -3.58 -9.87
C SER A 125 -16.03 -3.10 -11.31
N LYS A 126 -16.00 -1.78 -11.57
CA LYS A 126 -16.09 -1.23 -12.93
C LYS A 126 -14.95 -1.79 -13.78
N PRO A 127 -15.22 -2.36 -14.97
CA PRO A 127 -14.16 -2.84 -15.85
C PRO A 127 -13.19 -1.72 -16.18
N ALA A 128 -11.89 -1.97 -16.08
CA ALA A 128 -10.85 -0.98 -16.29
C ALA A 128 -10.98 -0.31 -17.67
N LYS A 129 -11.21 -1.09 -18.73
CA LYS A 129 -11.44 -0.57 -20.09
C LYS A 129 -12.59 0.44 -20.20
N ASN A 130 -13.54 0.45 -19.26
CA ASN A 130 -14.69 1.35 -19.24
C ASN A 130 -14.42 2.65 -18.45
N ILE A 131 -13.25 2.80 -17.86
CA ILE A 131 -12.85 4.06 -17.20
C ILE A 131 -12.61 5.11 -18.27
N THR A 132 -13.23 6.28 -18.09
CA THR A 132 -13.08 7.44 -18.97
C THR A 132 -11.81 8.23 -18.65
N LYS A 133 -11.33 9.05 -19.60
CA LYS A 133 -10.19 9.95 -19.34
C LYS A 133 -10.45 10.88 -18.14
N LYS A 134 -11.67 11.41 -18.02
CA LYS A 134 -12.07 12.27 -16.90
C LYS A 134 -12.01 11.53 -15.56
N GLU A 135 -12.45 10.28 -15.51
CA GLU A 135 -12.32 9.44 -14.32
C GLU A 135 -10.86 9.13 -13.97
N CYS A 136 -9.97 8.96 -14.96
CA CYS A 136 -8.54 8.82 -14.71
C CYS A 136 -7.95 10.04 -13.99
N VAL A 137 -8.34 11.26 -14.37
CA VAL A 137 -7.90 12.49 -13.68
C VAL A 137 -8.28 12.45 -12.20
N TYR A 138 -9.55 12.13 -11.90
CA TYR A 138 -10.01 12.04 -10.51
C TYR A 138 -9.35 10.90 -9.75
N LEU A 139 -9.14 9.75 -10.38
CA LEU A 139 -8.54 8.58 -9.73
C LEU A 139 -7.05 8.78 -9.43
N VAL A 140 -6.26 9.34 -10.36
CA VAL A 140 -4.85 9.65 -10.11
C VAL A 140 -4.71 10.66 -8.97
N SER A 141 -5.51 11.74 -9.00
CA SER A 141 -5.53 12.73 -7.92
C SER A 141 -5.90 12.11 -6.58
N ALA A 142 -6.93 11.25 -6.57
CA ALA A 142 -7.35 10.55 -5.35
C ALA A 142 -6.28 9.60 -4.80
N ILE A 143 -5.62 8.81 -5.66
CA ILE A 143 -4.52 7.92 -5.25
C ILE A 143 -3.38 8.72 -4.63
N LYS A 144 -2.92 9.78 -5.31
CA LYS A 144 -1.84 10.64 -4.82
C LYS A 144 -2.21 11.25 -3.46
N GLN A 145 -3.43 11.76 -3.31
CA GLN A 145 -3.87 12.37 -2.07
C GLN A 145 -3.97 11.36 -0.92
N VAL A 146 -4.60 10.20 -1.16
CA VAL A 146 -4.75 9.15 -0.12
C VAL A 146 -3.39 8.66 0.35
N LEU A 147 -2.43 8.47 -0.55
CA LEU A 147 -1.07 8.07 -0.19
C LEU A 147 -0.31 9.17 0.57
N LYS A 148 -0.41 10.44 0.14
CA LYS A 148 0.19 11.57 0.86
C LYS A 148 -0.38 11.73 2.27
N ASP A 149 -1.70 11.63 2.40
CA ASP A 149 -2.39 11.70 3.69
C ASP A 149 -1.93 10.55 4.59
N ALA A 150 -1.81 9.33 4.04
CA ALA A 150 -1.31 8.18 4.76
C ALA A 150 0.14 8.39 5.22
N ILE A 151 1.03 8.87 4.36
CA ILE A 151 2.43 9.16 4.71
C ILE A 151 2.50 10.22 5.82
N LYS A 152 1.73 11.30 5.70
CA LYS A 152 1.68 12.38 6.72
C LYS A 152 1.23 11.86 8.09
N LEU A 153 0.35 10.87 8.12
CA LEU A 153 -0.16 10.26 9.35
C LEU A 153 0.68 9.05 9.84
N GLY A 154 1.80 8.73 9.20
CA GLY A 154 2.65 7.59 9.57
C GLY A 154 2.15 6.23 9.07
N GLY A 155 1.17 6.21 8.16
CA GLY A 155 0.60 5.01 7.52
C GLY A 155 -0.76 4.56 8.08
N SER A 156 -1.40 3.58 7.43
CA SER A 156 -2.61 2.92 7.97
C SER A 156 -2.24 1.73 8.86
N SER A 157 -2.09 1.94 10.16
CA SER A 157 -1.85 0.86 11.12
C SER A 157 -3.14 0.08 11.39
N ILE A 158 -3.54 -0.83 10.49
CA ILE A 158 -4.77 -1.62 10.68
C ILE A 158 -4.56 -2.81 11.62
N ARG A 159 -3.33 -3.23 11.93
CA ARG A 159 -3.11 -4.19 13.02
C ARG A 159 -1.71 -4.16 13.64
N ASP A 160 -0.63 -4.04 12.86
CA ASP A 160 0.72 -4.31 13.41
C ASP A 160 1.84 -3.34 12.97
N PHE A 161 1.50 -2.20 12.34
CA PHE A 161 2.53 -1.24 11.92
C PHE A 161 2.90 -0.29 13.08
N LYS A 162 4.04 -0.56 13.71
CA LYS A 162 4.70 0.34 14.67
C LYS A 162 5.67 1.26 13.93
N GLN A 163 5.76 2.51 14.34
CA GLN A 163 6.78 3.41 13.82
C GLN A 163 8.18 2.97 14.29
N LEU A 164 9.22 3.41 13.58
CA LEU A 164 10.62 3.05 13.84
C LEU A 164 11.09 3.48 15.24
N ASP A 165 10.41 4.43 15.87
CA ASP A 165 10.67 4.90 17.24
C ASP A 165 9.94 4.09 18.33
N GLY A 166 9.22 3.02 17.95
CA GLY A 166 8.47 2.17 18.87
C GLY A 166 7.12 2.75 19.31
N SER A 167 6.76 3.97 18.87
CA SER A 167 5.43 4.51 19.11
C SER A 167 4.40 3.74 18.27
N SER A 168 3.33 3.28 18.92
CA SER A 168 2.13 2.88 18.18
C SER A 168 1.59 4.14 17.52
N GLY A 169 1.68 4.24 16.19
CA GLY A 169 1.11 5.37 15.46
C GLY A 169 -0.37 5.51 15.80
N TYR A 170 -0.70 6.42 16.71
CA TYR A 170 -2.04 6.57 17.30
C TYR A 170 -3.02 7.36 16.41
N PHE A 171 -2.69 7.58 15.13
CA PHE A 171 -3.66 8.06 14.18
C PHE A 171 -4.14 6.90 13.30
N LYS A 172 -5.19 6.21 13.77
CA LYS A 172 -6.02 5.41 12.87
C LYS A 172 -6.48 6.35 11.75
N ILE A 173 -5.95 6.17 10.54
CA ILE A 173 -6.49 6.84 9.36
C ILE A 173 -8.00 6.61 9.38
N LYS A 174 -8.78 7.69 9.48
CA LYS A 174 -10.23 7.61 9.48
C LYS A 174 -10.66 7.17 8.08
N HIS A 175 -10.84 5.86 7.91
CA HIS A 175 -11.26 5.28 6.65
C HIS A 175 -12.67 5.76 6.30
N ASN A 176 -12.92 6.05 5.03
CA ASN A 176 -14.25 6.39 4.56
C ASN A 176 -15.07 5.13 4.26
N VAL A 177 -14.42 4.09 3.75
CA VAL A 177 -15.10 2.84 3.38
C VAL A 177 -14.38 1.61 3.92
N TYR A 178 -13.04 1.61 3.98
CA TYR A 178 -12.30 0.40 4.32
C TYR A 178 -12.61 -0.10 5.73
N GLY A 179 -13.02 -1.37 5.85
CA GLY A 179 -13.35 -1.98 7.15
C GLY A 179 -14.66 -1.50 7.77
N ARG A 180 -15.43 -0.67 7.06
CA ARG A 180 -16.66 -0.03 7.57
C ARG A 180 -17.95 -0.70 7.05
N GLU A 181 -17.89 -1.98 6.74
CA GLU A 181 -19.07 -2.75 6.28
C GLU A 181 -20.25 -2.57 7.25
N GLY A 182 -21.44 -2.24 6.73
CA GLY A 182 -22.64 -2.02 7.55
C GLY A 182 -22.69 -0.67 8.28
N GLU A 183 -21.63 0.14 8.22
CA GLU A 183 -21.69 1.52 8.70
C GLU A 183 -22.29 2.47 7.66
N ASN A 184 -22.73 3.64 8.11
CA ASN A 184 -23.25 4.69 7.24
C ASN A 184 -22.11 5.40 6.51
N CYS A 185 -22.26 5.59 5.19
CA CYS A 185 -21.37 6.43 4.40
C CYS A 185 -21.35 7.86 4.94
N ASN A 186 -20.17 8.44 5.15
CA ASN A 186 -20.03 9.80 5.69
C ASN A 186 -20.52 10.90 4.72
N GLN A 187 -20.78 10.57 3.45
CA GLN A 187 -21.25 11.52 2.44
C GLN A 187 -22.75 11.42 2.17
N CYS A 188 -23.36 10.24 2.30
CA CYS A 188 -24.74 10.02 1.85
C CYS A 188 -25.57 9.09 2.74
N SER A 189 -25.03 8.67 3.88
CA SER A 189 -25.63 7.77 4.88
C SER A 189 -26.00 6.36 4.41
N THR A 190 -25.86 6.04 3.11
CA THR A 190 -26.04 4.68 2.59
C THR A 190 -25.04 3.73 3.23
N LYS A 191 -25.50 2.52 3.57
CA LYS A 191 -24.67 1.48 4.15
C LYS A 191 -23.50 1.10 3.23
N ILE A 192 -22.29 1.08 3.79
CA ILE A 192 -21.10 0.60 3.08
C ILE A 192 -21.23 -0.90 2.85
N LYS A 193 -21.00 -1.31 1.60
CA LYS A 193 -21.05 -2.71 1.17
C LYS A 193 -19.66 -3.30 1.12
N LYS A 194 -19.57 -4.59 1.40
CA LYS A 194 -18.38 -5.41 1.16
C LYS A 194 -18.66 -6.40 0.04
N ILE A 195 -17.70 -6.54 -0.86
CA ILE A 195 -17.66 -7.57 -1.90
C ILE A 195 -16.24 -8.17 -1.96
N ILE A 196 -16.10 -9.30 -2.64
CA ILE A 196 -14.79 -9.90 -2.91
C ILE A 196 -14.42 -9.61 -4.36
N ILE A 197 -13.24 -9.02 -4.58
CA ILE A 197 -12.66 -8.83 -5.92
C ILE A 197 -11.28 -9.47 -5.91
N SER A 198 -11.06 -10.45 -6.79
CA SER A 198 -9.77 -11.16 -6.93
C SER A 198 -9.23 -11.68 -5.59
N GLY A 199 -10.11 -12.29 -4.78
CA GLY A 199 -9.76 -12.84 -3.45
C GLY A 199 -9.51 -11.79 -2.35
N ARG A 200 -9.80 -10.50 -2.60
CA ARG A 200 -9.59 -9.41 -1.64
C ARG A 200 -10.91 -8.77 -1.22
N SER A 201 -11.10 -8.60 0.09
CA SER A 201 -12.20 -7.83 0.66
C SER A 201 -12.18 -6.39 0.13
N THR A 202 -13.32 -5.94 -0.38
CA THR A 202 -13.48 -4.66 -1.04
C THR A 202 -14.67 -3.92 -0.47
N PHE A 203 -14.46 -2.70 -0.01
CA PHE A 203 -15.47 -1.88 0.61
C PHE A 203 -15.80 -0.69 -0.26
N TYR A 204 -17.08 -0.36 -0.41
CA TYR A 204 -17.52 0.75 -1.25
C TYR A 204 -18.93 1.21 -0.87
N CYS A 205 -19.26 2.46 -1.23
CA CYS A 205 -20.62 2.98 -1.11
C CYS A 205 -21.35 2.85 -2.44
N SER A 206 -22.47 2.13 -2.49
CA SER A 206 -23.23 1.91 -3.73
C SER A 206 -23.96 3.13 -4.27
N LYS A 207 -24.07 4.21 -3.48
CA LYS A 207 -24.69 5.48 -3.90
C LYS A 207 -23.66 6.51 -4.37
N CYS A 208 -22.51 6.61 -3.68
CA CYS A 208 -21.45 7.55 -4.06
C CYS A 208 -20.59 7.08 -5.23
N GLN A 209 -20.57 5.78 -5.55
CA GLN A 209 -19.68 5.20 -6.55
C GLN A 209 -20.45 4.52 -7.67
N SER A 210 -20.18 4.91 -8.92
CA SER A 210 -20.83 4.38 -10.14
C SER A 210 -19.88 3.59 -11.05
#